data_AF-A0A355BC98-F1
#
_entry.id   AF-A0A355BC98-F1
#
_cell.length_a   1.000
_cell.length_b   1.000
_cell.length_c   1.000
_cell.angle_alpha   90.00
_cell.angle_beta   90.00
_cell.angle_gamma   90.00
#
_symmetry.space_group_name_H-M   'P 1'
#
loop_
_entity.id
_entity.type
_entity.pdbx_description
1 polymer ?
#
loop_
_entity_poly.entity_id
_entity_poly.type
_entity_poly.pdbx_seq_one_letter_code
_entity_poly.pdbx_strand_id
1 'polypeptide(L)'
;MTKPILLSTPHMGDRELKFVQEAFDTNWIAPVGPHIDAFEQEFCKIVGASHAAAVTSGTAALHLALRLIGVESGDEVFCSTLTFIATASPITYLGGK
;
A
#
# COMPACT_ATOMS: atom_id res chain seq x y z
N MET A 1 -8.58 26.03 27.46
CA MET A 1 -8.46 26.06 25.99
C MET A 1 -9.22 24.88 25.43
N THR A 2 -10.11 25.09 24.45
CA THR A 2 -10.81 24.01 23.76
C THR A 2 -9.82 23.22 22.90
N LYS A 3 -9.89 21.87 22.98
CA LYS A 3 -9.05 20.99 22.15
C LYS A 3 -9.39 21.20 20.66
N PRO A 4 -8.39 21.16 19.76
CA PRO A 4 -8.63 21.25 18.32
C PRO A 4 -9.43 20.04 17.82
N ILE A 5 -10.32 20.25 16.86
CA ILE A 5 -11.00 19.18 16.11
C ILE A 5 -10.09 18.80 14.95
N LEU A 6 -9.57 17.57 14.97
CA LEU A 6 -8.65 17.05 13.96
C LEU A 6 -9.44 16.41 12.80
N LEU A 7 -8.99 16.61 11.56
CA LEU A 7 -9.70 16.17 10.36
C LEU A 7 -9.70 14.63 10.19
N SER A 8 -8.54 13.99 10.39
CA SER A 8 -8.38 12.55 10.24
C SER A 8 -7.24 12.06 11.13
N THR A 9 -7.58 11.43 12.25
CA THR A 9 -6.62 10.79 13.15
C THR A 9 -6.62 9.29 12.92
N PRO A 10 -5.46 8.61 13.03
CA PRO A 10 -5.42 7.15 13.06
C PRO A 10 -6.34 6.59 14.13
N HIS A 11 -7.06 5.52 13.81
CA HIS A 11 -7.80 4.73 14.78
C HIS A 11 -6.94 3.54 15.20
N MET A 12 -6.52 3.50 16.46
CA MET A 12 -5.76 2.39 17.04
C MET A 12 -6.69 1.58 17.93
N GLY A 13 -6.92 0.30 17.58
CA GLY A 13 -7.64 -0.65 18.41
C GLY A 13 -6.75 -1.40 19.41
N ASP A 14 -7.28 -2.51 19.93
CA ASP A 14 -6.62 -3.34 20.96
C ASP A 14 -5.69 -4.43 20.39
N ARG A 15 -5.61 -4.58 19.06
CA ARG A 15 -4.91 -5.72 18.42
C ARG A 15 -3.58 -5.32 17.80
N GLU A 16 -3.47 -4.09 17.35
CA GLU A 16 -2.34 -3.53 16.60
C GLU A 16 -1.05 -3.67 17.41
N LEU A 17 -1.07 -3.27 18.68
CA LEU A 17 0.09 -3.40 19.57
C LEU A 17 0.46 -4.87 19.82
N LYS A 18 -0.51 -5.78 19.85
CA LYS A 18 -0.26 -7.21 20.06
C LYS A 18 0.46 -7.82 18.87
N PHE A 19 0.04 -7.51 17.64
CA PHE A 19 0.73 -7.98 16.44
C PHE A 19 2.14 -7.40 16.33
N VAL A 20 2.33 -6.12 16.67
CA VAL A 20 3.68 -5.54 16.73
C VAL A 20 4.54 -6.29 17.74
N GLN A 21 4.04 -6.52 18.97
CA GLN A 21 4.77 -7.26 20.00
C GLN A 21 5.12 -8.68 19.55
N GLU A 22 4.19 -9.39 18.92
CA GLU A 22 4.41 -10.74 18.39
C GLU A 22 5.53 -10.76 17.33
N ALA A 23 5.60 -9.76 16.45
CA ALA A 23 6.68 -9.65 15.47
C ALA A 23 8.05 -9.50 16.15
N PHE A 24 8.14 -8.74 17.25
CA PHE A 24 9.34 -8.63 18.07
C PHE A 24 9.67 -9.94 18.79
N ASP A 25 8.68 -10.56 19.45
CA ASP A 25 8.86 -11.78 20.23
C ASP A 25 9.33 -12.97 19.37
N THR A 26 8.82 -13.04 18.13
CA THR A 26 9.16 -14.09 17.16
C THR A 26 10.35 -13.72 16.27
N ASN A 27 10.92 -12.53 16.44
CA ASN A 27 12.03 -11.98 15.64
C ASN A 27 11.74 -11.90 14.12
N TRP A 28 10.48 -11.80 13.73
CA TRP A 28 10.04 -11.54 12.35
C TRP A 28 9.91 -10.03 12.09
N ILE A 29 11.01 -9.30 12.26
CA ILE A 29 11.05 -7.82 12.20
C ILE A 29 11.48 -7.26 10.83
N ALA A 30 11.93 -8.12 9.90
CA ALA A 30 12.48 -7.75 8.60
C ALA A 30 11.83 -8.61 7.51
N PRO A 31 11.85 -8.18 6.24
CA PRO A 31 10.71 -7.86 5.35
C PRO A 31 9.76 -9.01 4.97
N VAL A 32 9.87 -10.16 5.60
CA VAL A 32 9.06 -11.36 5.38
C VAL A 32 8.60 -11.89 6.73
N GLY A 33 7.40 -12.45 6.79
CA GLY A 33 6.89 -13.01 8.03
C GLY A 33 5.42 -13.39 7.96
N PRO A 34 4.95 -14.18 8.92
CA PRO A 34 3.61 -14.75 8.90
C PRO A 34 2.49 -13.70 8.90
N HIS A 35 2.73 -12.51 9.46
CA HIS A 35 1.76 -11.41 9.42
C HIS A 35 1.54 -10.85 8.02
N ILE A 36 2.56 -10.86 7.15
CA ILE A 36 2.43 -10.40 5.76
C ILE A 36 1.61 -11.41 4.97
N ASP A 37 1.94 -12.70 5.08
CA ASP A 37 1.20 -13.78 4.40
C ASP A 37 -0.27 -13.78 4.82
N ALA A 38 -0.54 -13.61 6.13
CA ALA A 38 -1.90 -13.52 6.65
C ALA A 38 -2.62 -12.27 6.10
N PHE A 39 -1.97 -11.11 6.10
CA PHE A 39 -2.54 -9.88 5.56
C PHE A 39 -2.92 -10.03 4.08
N GLU A 40 -2.04 -10.57 3.24
CA GLU A 40 -2.32 -10.78 1.81
C GLU A 40 -3.49 -11.73 1.59
N GLN A 41 -3.55 -12.84 2.33
CA GLN A 41 -4.64 -13.82 2.25
C GLN A 41 -5.97 -13.25 2.73
N GLU A 42 -5.98 -12.54 3.85
CA GLU A 42 -7.17 -11.90 4.41
C GLU A 42 -7.66 -10.77 3.50
N PHE A 43 -6.74 -9.97 2.97
CA PHE A 43 -7.08 -8.90 2.04
C PHE A 43 -7.72 -9.46 0.76
N CYS A 44 -7.17 -10.53 0.18
CA CYS A 44 -7.79 -11.23 -0.96
C CYS A 44 -9.25 -11.60 -0.68
N LYS A 45 -9.54 -12.16 0.51
CA LYS A 45 -10.90 -12.54 0.91
C LYS A 45 -11.83 -11.33 1.01
N ILE A 46 -11.32 -10.19 1.49
CA ILE A 46 -12.09 -8.95 1.64
C ILE A 46 -12.40 -8.32 0.28
N VAL A 47 -11.40 -8.22 -0.62
CA VAL A 47 -11.56 -7.52 -1.90
C VAL A 47 -12.06 -8.41 -3.04
N GLY A 48 -12.06 -9.73 -2.86
CA GLY A 48 -12.46 -10.70 -3.87
C GLY A 48 -11.42 -10.93 -4.98
N ALA A 49 -10.17 -10.54 -4.76
CA ALA A 49 -9.06 -10.77 -5.68
C ALA A 49 -8.46 -12.17 -5.49
N SER A 50 -7.93 -12.77 -6.56
CA SER A 50 -7.24 -14.06 -6.47
C SER A 50 -5.88 -13.97 -5.78
N HIS A 51 -5.23 -12.80 -5.84
CA HIS A 51 -3.91 -12.55 -5.27
C HIS A 51 -3.82 -11.12 -4.73
N ALA A 52 -2.95 -10.93 -3.73
CA ALA A 52 -2.57 -9.63 -3.17
C ALA A 52 -1.06 -9.64 -2.91
N ALA A 53 -0.44 -8.46 -2.98
CA ALA A 53 0.97 -8.27 -2.67
C ALA A 53 1.11 -7.05 -1.74
N ALA A 54 1.65 -7.26 -0.54
CA ALA A 54 1.92 -6.21 0.41
C ALA A 54 3.16 -5.41 -0.03
N VAL A 55 3.03 -4.09 -0.05
CA VAL A 55 4.11 -3.17 -0.40
C VAL A 55 4.11 -1.98 0.55
N THR A 56 5.19 -1.21 0.52
CA THR A 56 5.45 -0.15 1.50
C THR A 56 4.50 1.05 1.42
N SER A 57 3.80 1.25 0.29
CA SER A 57 2.85 2.35 0.11
C SER A 57 1.95 2.14 -1.12
N GLY A 58 0.85 2.90 -1.20
CA GLY A 58 0.02 2.96 -2.40
C GLY A 58 0.77 3.43 -3.66
N THR A 59 1.73 4.36 -3.51
CA THR A 59 2.60 4.78 -4.63
C THR A 59 3.46 3.64 -5.14
N ALA A 60 4.04 2.84 -4.23
CA ALA A 60 4.82 1.66 -4.61
C ALA A 60 3.94 0.60 -5.29
N ALA A 61 2.68 0.43 -4.84
CA ALA A 61 1.73 -0.48 -5.47
C ALA A 61 1.43 -0.08 -6.92
N LEU A 62 1.13 1.21 -7.15
CA LEU A 62 0.87 1.72 -8.51
C LEU A 62 2.10 1.61 -9.41
N HIS A 63 3.28 1.94 -8.90
CA HIS A 63 4.51 1.79 -9.66
C HIS A 63 4.79 0.34 -10.04
N LEU A 64 4.64 -0.60 -9.10
CA LEU A 64 4.78 -2.03 -9.39
C LEU A 64 3.75 -2.50 -10.41
N ALA A 65 2.48 -2.08 -10.27
CA ALA A 65 1.42 -2.46 -11.19
C ALA A 65 1.71 -1.99 -12.63
N LEU A 66 2.14 -0.73 -12.81
CA LEU A 66 2.51 -0.21 -14.13
C LEU A 66 3.68 -1.00 -14.76
N ARG A 67 4.68 -1.38 -13.95
CA ARG A 67 5.78 -2.24 -14.42
C ARG A 67 5.30 -3.63 -14.83
N LEU A 68 4.37 -4.22 -14.08
CA LEU A 68 3.86 -5.57 -14.36
C LEU A 68 3.00 -5.63 -15.63
N ILE A 69 2.27 -4.56 -15.96
CA ILE A 69 1.51 -4.47 -17.22
C ILE A 69 2.38 -4.02 -18.40
N GLY A 70 3.66 -3.75 -18.17
CA GLY A 70 4.65 -3.46 -19.23
C GLY A 70 4.67 -2.03 -19.73
N VAL A 71 4.35 -1.03 -18.88
CA VAL A 71 4.51 0.38 -19.26
C VAL A 71 6.00 0.70 -19.45
N GLU A 72 6.32 1.23 -20.62
CA GLU A 72 7.66 1.67 -21.02
C GLU A 72 7.70 3.17 -21.33
N SER A 73 8.91 3.67 -21.59
CA SER A 73 9.08 5.08 -21.91
C SER A 73 8.40 5.42 -23.24
N GLY A 74 7.59 6.48 -23.23
CA GLY A 74 6.83 6.93 -24.40
C GLY A 74 5.39 6.41 -24.46
N ASP A 75 5.04 5.41 -23.64
CA ASP A 75 3.65 4.93 -23.53
C ASP A 75 2.74 5.99 -22.89
N GLU A 76 1.49 6.03 -23.33
CA GLU A 76 0.46 6.93 -22.79
C GLU A 76 -0.40 6.21 -21.75
N VAL A 77 -0.53 6.80 -20.56
CA VAL A 77 -1.34 6.24 -19.47
C VAL A 77 -2.32 7.30 -18.97
N PHE A 78 -3.61 7.07 -19.23
CA PHE A 78 -4.65 8.00 -18.81
C PHE A 78 -4.88 7.96 -17.28
N CYS A 79 -4.93 9.14 -16.66
CA CYS A 79 -5.36 9.31 -15.28
C CYS A 79 -6.23 10.57 -15.11
N SER A 80 -7.02 10.61 -14.03
CA SER A 80 -7.81 11.80 -13.67
C SER A 80 -6.91 12.99 -13.36
N THR A 81 -7.28 14.18 -13.81
CA THR A 81 -6.60 15.44 -13.42
C THR A 81 -6.90 15.84 -11.97
N LEU A 82 -8.04 15.38 -11.43
CA LEU A 82 -8.42 15.56 -10.03
C LEU A 82 -8.20 14.25 -9.28
N THR A 83 -7.00 14.08 -8.74
CA THR A 83 -6.58 12.91 -7.96
C THR A 83 -5.37 13.26 -7.09
N PHE A 84 -4.92 12.34 -6.24
CA PHE A 84 -3.63 12.45 -5.56
C PHE A 84 -2.47 12.17 -6.53
N ILE A 85 -1.37 12.92 -6.38
CA ILE A 85 -0.23 12.92 -7.32
C ILE A 85 0.39 11.54 -7.55
N ALA A 86 0.28 10.63 -6.58
CA ALA A 86 0.75 9.25 -6.70
C ALA A 86 0.09 8.46 -7.84
N THR A 87 -0.99 8.94 -8.44
CA THR A 87 -1.56 8.35 -9.65
C THR A 87 -0.67 8.63 -10.87
N ALA A 88 -0.16 9.86 -10.99
CA ALA A 88 0.60 10.32 -12.16
C ALA A 88 2.11 10.09 -12.01
N SER A 89 2.67 10.28 -10.81
CA SER A 89 4.13 10.19 -10.63
C SER A 89 4.73 8.84 -11.05
N PRO A 90 4.12 7.67 -10.74
CA PRO A 90 4.62 6.39 -11.20
C PRO A 90 4.70 6.24 -12.71
N ILE A 91 3.79 6.85 -13.47
CA ILE A 91 3.83 6.90 -14.93
C ILE A 91 5.09 7.65 -15.38
N THR A 92 5.34 8.81 -14.79
CA THR A 92 6.53 9.62 -15.08
C THR A 92 7.84 8.92 -14.68
N TYR A 93 7.87 8.15 -13.59
CA TYR A 93 9.06 7.38 -13.18
C TYR A 93 9.51 6.38 -14.24
N LEU A 94 8.56 5.82 -14.98
CA LEU A 94 8.80 4.88 -16.08
C LEU A 94 9.03 5.57 -17.43
N GLY A 95 8.97 6.91 -17.48
CA GLY A 95 9.10 7.69 -18.70
C GLY A 95 7.87 7.67 -19.60
N GLY A 96 6.71 7.24 -19.08
CA GLY A 96 5.42 7.33 -19.75
C GLY A 96 4.86 8.75 -19.74
N LYS A 97 3.76 8.95 -20.46
CA LYS A 97 3.08 10.23 -20.69
C LYS A 97 1.64 10.21 -20.19
#